data_AF-A0A955YNG4-F1
#
_entry.id   AF-A0A955YNG4-F1
#
_cell.length_a   1.000
_cell.length_b   1.000
_cell.length_c   1.000
_cell.angle_alpha   90.00
_cell.angle_beta   90.00
_cell.angle_gamma   90.00
#
_symmetry.space_group_name_H-M   'P 1'
#
loop_
_entity.id
_entity.type
_entity.pdbx_description
1 polymer ?
#
loop_
_entity_poly.entity_id
_entity_poly.type
_entity_poly.pdbx_seq_one_letter_code
_entity_poly.pdbx_strand_id
1 'polypeptide(L)'
;VLAAAVDAVRLARSIVDDVEFSCEDATRSDVTFVAEVVAGAIENGATTINIPDTVGYTMPVEFHAFLTELRRLCPSLDDVTLSVHCHNDLGLAVANSLAGVLAGARQVEGCVNGIGERAGNASIEEVAMILRTRAEDLGGLWCNLDTTEITRASRLVSRLTGYVVQP
;
A
#
# COMPACT_ATOMS: atom_id res chain seq x y z
N VAL A 1 14.07 -15.48 8.97
CA VAL A 1 13.30 -14.32 8.45
C VAL A 1 13.06 -13.31 9.56
N LEU A 2 12.32 -13.64 10.62
CA LEU A 2 12.02 -12.72 11.73
C LEU A 2 13.23 -11.99 12.32
N ALA A 3 14.30 -12.70 12.69
CA ALA A 3 15.50 -12.07 13.25
C ALA A 3 16.15 -11.05 12.29
N ALA A 4 16.23 -11.38 11.00
CA ALA A 4 16.79 -10.48 10.00
C ALA A 4 15.92 -9.23 9.78
N ALA A 5 14.59 -9.39 9.81
CA ALA A 5 13.65 -8.26 9.74
C ALA A 5 13.83 -7.32 10.94
N VAL A 6 13.89 -7.87 12.15
CA VAL A 6 14.13 -7.11 13.38
C VAL A 6 15.46 -6.36 13.35
N ASP A 7 16.54 -7.03 12.97
CA ASP A 7 17.87 -6.41 12.91
C ASP A 7 17.94 -5.29 11.88
N ALA A 8 17.30 -5.46 10.71
CA ALA A 8 17.22 -4.44 9.68
C ALA A 8 16.42 -3.21 10.15
N VAL A 9 15.27 -3.41 10.80
CA VAL A 9 14.47 -2.30 11.34
C VAL A 9 15.25 -1.57 12.43
N ARG A 10 15.88 -2.27 13.38
CA ARG A 10 16.71 -1.64 14.43
C ARG A 10 17.84 -0.81 13.84
N LEU A 11 18.52 -1.33 12.81
CA LEU A 11 19.57 -0.60 12.13
C LEU A 11 19.02 0.67 11.49
N ALA A 12 17.92 0.58 10.74
CA ALA A 12 17.29 1.75 10.13
C ALA A 12 16.87 2.80 11.18
N ARG A 13 16.29 2.36 12.30
CA ARG A 13 15.92 3.22 13.44
C ARG A 13 17.07 3.92 14.12
N SER A 14 18.28 3.37 14.04
CA SER A 14 19.46 4.06 14.55
C SER A 14 19.92 5.23 13.66
N ILE A 15 19.38 5.32 12.43
CA ILE A 15 19.79 6.29 11.41
C ILE A 15 18.68 7.30 11.12
N VAL A 16 17.42 6.87 11.05
CA VAL A 16 16.26 7.70 10.68
C VAL A 16 15.03 7.42 11.55
N ASP A 17 14.21 8.46 11.73
CA ASP A 17 13.03 8.44 12.59
C ASP A 17 11.75 7.95 11.92
N ASP A 18 11.75 7.74 10.61
CA ASP A 18 10.61 7.19 9.87
C ASP A 18 11.09 5.97 9.08
N VAL A 19 10.56 4.80 9.44
CA VAL A 19 10.97 3.51 8.91
C VAL A 19 9.75 2.72 8.51
N GLU A 20 9.65 2.46 7.22
CA GLU A 20 8.68 1.54 6.67
C GLU A 20 9.26 0.13 6.52
N PHE A 21 8.50 -0.88 6.93
CA PHE A 21 8.83 -2.28 6.72
C PHE A 21 7.78 -2.96 5.82
N SER A 22 8.23 -3.59 4.74
CA SER A 22 7.36 -4.29 3.79
C SER A 22 7.40 -5.81 4.01
N CYS A 23 6.24 -6.43 4.16
CA CYS A 23 6.11 -7.89 4.17
C CYS A 23 5.96 -8.41 2.73
N GLU A 24 7.08 -8.54 2.02
CA GLU A 24 7.07 -9.08 0.65
C GLU A 24 6.33 -10.43 0.59
N ASP A 25 5.48 -10.59 -0.43
CA ASP A 25 4.68 -11.79 -0.67
C ASP A 25 3.68 -12.16 0.46
N ALA A 26 3.23 -11.16 1.23
CA ALA A 26 2.33 -11.35 2.36
C ALA A 26 1.03 -12.09 2.00
N THR A 27 0.39 -11.76 0.87
CA THR A 27 -0.93 -12.31 0.50
C THR A 27 -0.92 -13.81 0.19
N ARG A 28 0.26 -14.43 0.02
CA ARG A 28 0.43 -15.88 -0.17
C ARG A 28 1.04 -16.58 1.04
N SER A 29 1.37 -15.82 2.08
CA SER A 29 1.96 -16.34 3.31
C SER A 29 0.86 -16.67 4.34
N ASP A 30 1.20 -17.51 5.33
CA ASP A 30 0.31 -17.71 6.49
C ASP A 30 0.15 -16.39 7.24
N VAL A 31 -1.09 -15.91 7.36
CA VAL A 31 -1.40 -14.63 8.01
C VAL A 31 -0.92 -14.57 9.47
N THR A 32 -0.85 -15.70 10.17
CA THR A 32 -0.30 -15.80 11.53
C THR A 32 1.19 -15.50 11.54
N PHE A 33 1.92 -16.05 10.58
CA PHE A 33 3.35 -15.79 10.44
C PHE A 33 3.62 -14.33 10.03
N VAL A 34 2.79 -13.78 9.12
CA VAL A 34 2.87 -12.35 8.77
C VAL A 34 2.62 -11.49 10.02
N ALA A 35 1.63 -11.81 10.85
CA ALA A 35 1.35 -11.10 12.09
C ALA A 35 2.54 -11.12 13.07
N GLU A 36 3.23 -12.24 13.21
CA GLU A 36 4.45 -12.36 14.04
C GLU A 36 5.59 -11.47 13.51
N VAL A 37 5.81 -11.46 12.20
CA VAL A 37 6.84 -10.61 11.56
C VAL A 37 6.50 -9.13 11.72
N VAL A 38 5.25 -8.74 11.49
CA VAL A 38 4.77 -7.37 11.66
C VAL A 38 4.93 -6.92 13.11
N ALA A 39 4.50 -7.73 14.08
CA ALA A 39 4.66 -7.41 15.50
C ALA A 39 6.13 -7.18 15.87
N GLY A 40 7.02 -8.06 15.41
CA GLY A 40 8.46 -7.91 15.61
C GLY A 40 9.03 -6.65 14.94
N ALA A 41 8.57 -6.28 13.75
CA ALA A 41 9.00 -5.05 13.09
C ALA A 41 8.56 -3.80 13.89
N ILE A 42 7.30 -3.76 14.33
CA ILE A 42 6.72 -2.65 15.11
C ILE A 42 7.43 -2.49 16.46
N GLU A 43 7.63 -3.59 17.21
CA GLU A 43 8.33 -3.57 18.50
C GLU A 43 9.74 -2.97 18.39
N ASN A 44 10.34 -3.08 17.20
CA ASN A 44 11.69 -2.61 16.93
C ASN A 44 11.74 -1.27 16.19
N GLY A 45 10.58 -0.61 16.07
CA GLY A 45 10.44 0.80 15.72
C GLY A 45 9.96 1.09 14.30
N ALA A 46 9.50 0.10 13.54
CA ALA A 46 8.82 0.38 12.28
C ALA A 46 7.59 1.28 12.54
N THR A 47 7.51 2.41 11.82
CA THR A 47 6.44 3.41 11.94
C THR A 47 5.35 3.23 10.87
N THR A 48 5.70 2.53 9.80
CA THR A 48 4.79 2.12 8.73
C THR A 48 5.01 0.65 8.40
N ILE A 49 3.92 -0.10 8.22
CA ILE A 49 3.93 -1.49 7.77
C ILE A 49 3.23 -1.57 6.43
N ASN A 50 3.96 -2.03 5.41
CA ASN A 50 3.42 -2.20 4.07
C ASN A 50 3.09 -3.67 3.78
N ILE A 51 1.89 -3.87 3.26
CA ILE A 51 1.39 -5.17 2.80
C ILE A 51 1.18 -5.13 1.28
N PRO A 52 2.14 -5.63 0.50
CA PRO A 52 2.03 -5.68 -0.95
C PRO A 52 1.24 -6.89 -1.47
N ASP A 53 0.37 -6.68 -2.46
CA ASP A 53 -0.13 -7.74 -3.35
C ASP A 53 0.92 -8.04 -4.41
N THR A 54 1.97 -8.76 -4.00
CA THR A 54 3.21 -8.90 -4.78
C THR A 54 2.97 -9.54 -6.14
N VAL A 55 2.07 -10.52 -6.23
CA VAL A 55 1.73 -11.19 -7.50
C VAL A 55 0.72 -10.38 -8.32
N GLY A 56 -0.16 -9.60 -7.68
CA GLY A 56 -1.16 -8.77 -8.36
C GLY A 56 -2.44 -9.52 -8.75
N TYR A 57 -2.68 -10.70 -8.16
CA TYR A 57 -3.82 -11.58 -8.48
C TYR A 57 -4.89 -11.61 -7.40
N THR A 58 -4.69 -10.87 -6.30
CA THR A 58 -5.63 -10.91 -5.17
C THR A 58 -6.92 -10.18 -5.56
N MET A 59 -8.09 -10.73 -5.18
CA MET A 59 -9.36 -10.03 -5.37
C MET A 59 -9.62 -9.03 -4.23
N PRO A 60 -10.37 -7.94 -4.45
CA PRO A 60 -10.60 -6.92 -3.41
C PRO A 60 -11.18 -7.48 -2.10
N VAL A 61 -12.12 -8.44 -2.18
CA VAL A 61 -12.73 -9.08 -1.01
C VAL A 61 -11.70 -9.93 -0.24
N GLU A 62 -10.82 -10.64 -0.96
CA GLU A 62 -9.77 -11.46 -0.37
C GLU A 62 -8.73 -10.59 0.32
N PHE A 63 -8.32 -9.49 -0.32
CA PHE A 63 -7.34 -8.56 0.25
C PHE A 63 -7.87 -7.86 1.50
N HIS A 64 -9.14 -7.42 1.46
CA HIS A 64 -9.81 -6.85 2.63
C HIS A 64 -9.89 -7.84 3.79
N ALA A 65 -10.28 -9.09 3.52
CA ALA A 65 -10.36 -10.14 4.53
C ALA A 65 -8.98 -10.46 5.13
N PHE A 66 -7.95 -10.56 4.29
CA PHE A 66 -6.57 -10.77 4.73
C PHE A 66 -6.09 -9.68 5.68
N LEU A 67 -6.27 -8.40 5.31
CA LEU A 67 -5.85 -7.26 6.14
C LEU A 67 -6.65 -7.16 7.44
N THR A 68 -7.94 -7.45 7.40
CA THR A 68 -8.80 -7.48 8.59
C THR A 68 -8.33 -8.56 9.57
N GLU A 69 -8.00 -9.75 9.07
CA GLU A 69 -7.50 -10.84 9.88
C GLU A 69 -6.09 -10.56 10.43
N LEU A 70 -5.21 -9.96 9.61
CA LEU A 70 -3.88 -9.54 10.03
C LEU A 70 -3.96 -8.55 11.20
N ARG A 71 -4.82 -7.53 11.11
CA ARG A 71 -5.04 -6.57 12.20
C ARG A 71 -5.60 -7.24 13.46
N ARG A 72 -6.51 -8.22 13.30
CA ARG A 72 -7.04 -8.99 14.43
C ARG A 72 -5.94 -9.79 15.15
N LEU A 73 -5.00 -10.36 14.39
CA LEU A 73 -3.89 -11.16 14.91
C LEU A 73 -2.73 -10.31 15.44
N CYS A 74 -2.56 -9.09 14.92
CA CYS A 74 -1.50 -8.15 15.30
C CYS A 74 -2.10 -6.81 15.75
N PRO A 75 -2.61 -6.69 16.99
CA PRO A 75 -3.24 -5.46 17.47
C PRO A 75 -2.30 -4.24 17.48
N SER A 76 -0.99 -4.44 17.61
CA SER A 76 0.00 -3.34 17.55
C SER A 76 0.06 -2.66 16.17
N LEU A 77 -0.51 -3.28 15.14
CA LEU A 77 -0.66 -2.65 13.83
C LEU A 77 -1.55 -1.40 13.86
N ASP A 78 -2.41 -1.25 14.88
CA ASP A 78 -3.24 -0.06 15.08
C ASP A 78 -2.45 1.15 15.63
N ASP A 79 -1.24 0.93 16.13
CA ASP A 79 -0.36 1.99 16.68
C ASP A 79 0.56 2.61 15.59
N VAL A 80 0.55 2.06 14.38
CA VAL A 80 1.42 2.45 13.26
C VAL A 80 0.61 2.67 11.97
N THR A 81 1.23 3.23 10.94
CA THR A 81 0.55 3.38 9.65
C THR A 81 0.54 2.05 8.90
N LEU A 82 -0.65 1.53 8.59
CA LEU A 82 -0.80 0.44 7.63
C LEU A 82 -0.80 1.03 6.20
N SER A 83 0.16 0.58 5.40
CA SER A 83 0.33 0.85 3.98
C SER A 83 -0.07 -0.36 3.15
N VAL A 84 -0.60 -0.11 1.95
CA VAL A 84 -0.90 -1.15 0.95
C VAL A 84 -0.27 -0.80 -0.38
N HIS A 85 0.29 -1.80 -1.04
CA HIS A 85 0.91 -1.68 -2.36
C HIS A 85 0.32 -2.71 -3.31
N CYS A 86 -0.46 -2.28 -4.29
CA CYS A 86 -1.21 -3.20 -5.15
C CYS A 86 -0.70 -3.16 -6.59
N HIS A 87 -0.45 -4.34 -7.15
CA HIS A 87 -0.10 -4.50 -8.55
C HIS A 87 -1.34 -4.72 -9.43
N ASN A 88 -1.23 -4.33 -10.70
CA ASN A 88 -2.37 -4.21 -11.61
C ASN A 88 -2.50 -5.38 -12.60
N ASP A 89 -1.91 -6.54 -12.29
CA ASP A 89 -1.84 -7.68 -13.20
C ASP A 89 -3.22 -8.18 -13.67
N LEU A 90 -4.26 -8.03 -12.84
CA LEU A 90 -5.66 -8.32 -13.21
C LEU A 90 -6.52 -7.06 -13.45
N GLY A 91 -5.92 -5.87 -13.51
CA GLY A 91 -6.66 -4.60 -13.62
C GLY A 91 -7.37 -4.18 -12.34
N LEU A 92 -6.94 -4.71 -11.18
CA LEU A 92 -7.61 -4.54 -9.90
C LEU A 92 -6.79 -3.73 -8.88
N ALA A 93 -5.64 -3.15 -9.25
CA ALA A 93 -4.76 -2.48 -8.28
C ALA A 93 -5.47 -1.40 -7.47
N VAL A 94 -6.18 -0.49 -8.14
CA VAL A 94 -6.92 0.60 -7.50
C VAL A 94 -8.05 0.08 -6.61
N ALA A 95 -8.76 -0.95 -7.07
CA ALA A 95 -9.83 -1.58 -6.28
C ALA A 95 -9.28 -2.28 -5.03
N ASN A 96 -8.15 -2.97 -5.14
CA ASN A 96 -7.45 -3.59 -4.01
C ASN A 96 -6.91 -2.55 -3.03
N SER A 97 -6.33 -1.44 -3.52
CA SER A 97 -5.89 -0.34 -2.66
C SER A 97 -7.06 0.23 -1.86
N LEU A 98 -8.22 0.44 -2.51
CA LEU A 98 -9.43 0.90 -1.81
C LEU A 98 -9.93 -0.13 -0.79
N ALA A 99 -9.90 -1.42 -1.13
CA ALA A 99 -10.25 -2.50 -0.21
C ALA A 99 -9.35 -2.49 1.04
N GLY A 100 -8.06 -2.19 0.87
CA GLY A 100 -7.12 -1.99 1.97
C GLY A 100 -7.42 -0.75 2.81
N VAL A 101 -7.76 0.37 2.18
CA VAL A 101 -8.20 1.59 2.88
C VAL A 101 -9.45 1.34 3.74
N LEU A 102 -10.40 0.57 3.20
CA LEU A 102 -11.61 0.13 3.93
C LEU A 102 -11.30 -0.85 5.07
N ALA A 103 -10.24 -1.67 4.92
CA ALA A 103 -9.70 -2.49 6.01
C ALA A 103 -8.89 -1.66 7.04
N GLY A 104 -8.74 -0.36 6.79
CA GLY A 104 -8.15 0.64 7.68
C GLY A 104 -6.71 1.04 7.36
N ALA A 105 -6.18 0.65 6.20
CA ALA A 105 -4.94 1.24 5.69
C ALA A 105 -5.10 2.76 5.56
N ARG A 106 -4.02 3.50 5.85
CA ARG A 106 -3.97 4.97 5.77
C ARG A 106 -2.87 5.48 4.85
N GLN A 107 -2.11 4.57 4.26
CA GLN A 107 -1.19 4.84 3.17
C GLN A 107 -1.50 3.91 1.99
N VAL A 108 -1.38 4.44 0.78
CA VAL A 108 -1.49 3.68 -0.48
C VAL A 108 -0.23 3.99 -1.28
N GLU A 109 0.54 2.94 -1.60
CA GLU A 109 1.64 3.03 -2.54
C GLU A 109 1.11 2.89 -3.96
N GLY A 110 1.62 3.72 -4.86
CA GLY A 110 1.23 3.74 -6.25
C GLY A 110 2.15 4.65 -7.05
N CYS A 111 1.90 4.75 -8.35
CA CYS A 111 2.67 5.63 -9.23
C CYS A 111 1.74 6.44 -10.14
N VAL A 112 2.25 7.58 -10.63
CA VAL A 112 1.59 8.37 -11.68
C VAL A 112 1.36 7.47 -12.91
N ASN A 113 0.17 7.51 -13.49
CA ASN A 113 -0.27 6.65 -14.60
C ASN A 113 -0.20 5.14 -14.27
N GLY A 114 -0.08 4.76 -13.00
CA GLY A 114 0.14 3.37 -12.59
C GLY A 114 1.45 2.77 -13.12
N ILE A 115 2.44 3.59 -13.52
CA ILE A 115 3.68 3.07 -14.09
C ILE A 115 4.38 2.10 -13.12
N GLY A 116 4.87 0.99 -13.66
CA GLY A 116 5.57 -0.05 -12.91
C GLY A 116 5.96 -1.21 -13.82
N GLU A 117 6.62 -2.21 -13.25
CA GLU A 117 6.91 -3.46 -13.96
C GLU A 117 5.61 -4.21 -14.31
N ARG A 118 5.69 -5.14 -15.26
CA ARG A 118 4.54 -5.96 -15.73
C ARG A 118 3.33 -5.10 -16.14
N ALA A 119 2.20 -5.25 -15.46
CA ALA A 119 0.97 -4.49 -15.69
C ALA A 119 0.92 -3.16 -14.91
N GLY A 120 1.93 -2.87 -14.09
CA GLY A 120 2.03 -1.64 -13.33
C GLY A 120 1.48 -1.73 -11.90
N ASN A 121 1.43 -0.57 -11.27
CA ASN A 121 0.97 -0.35 -9.90
C ASN A 121 -0.42 0.30 -9.89
N ALA A 122 -0.97 0.52 -8.69
CA ALA A 122 -2.12 1.41 -8.52
C ALA A 122 -1.80 2.82 -9.06
N SER A 123 -2.73 3.35 -9.86
CA SER A 123 -2.67 4.71 -10.39
C SER A 123 -3.04 5.72 -9.29
N ILE A 124 -2.10 6.59 -8.90
CA ILE A 124 -2.33 7.52 -7.77
C ILE A 124 -3.42 8.53 -8.08
N GLU A 125 -3.56 8.96 -9.34
CA GLU A 125 -4.60 9.89 -9.75
C GLU A 125 -6.00 9.26 -9.64
N GLU A 126 -6.14 7.96 -9.92
CA GLU A 126 -7.41 7.25 -9.78
C GLU A 126 -7.79 7.13 -8.30
N VAL A 127 -6.84 6.70 -7.45
CA VAL A 127 -7.07 6.60 -6.00
C VAL A 127 -7.43 7.97 -5.41
N ALA A 128 -6.69 9.03 -5.79
CA ALA A 128 -6.95 10.39 -5.34
C ALA A 128 -8.34 10.89 -5.75
N MET A 129 -8.73 10.64 -7.00
CA MET A 129 -10.04 11.07 -7.50
C MET A 129 -11.18 10.27 -6.90
N ILE A 130 -10.99 8.98 -6.58
CA ILE A 130 -11.96 8.18 -5.81
C ILE A 130 -12.16 8.79 -4.42
N LEU A 131 -11.07 9.01 -3.67
CA LEU A 131 -11.14 9.62 -2.33
C LEU A 131 -11.84 10.98 -2.36
N ARG A 132 -11.56 11.80 -3.39
CA ARG A 132 -12.18 13.13 -3.51
C ARG A 132 -13.66 13.07 -3.90
N THR A 133 -14.02 12.25 -4.88
CA THR A 133 -15.38 12.23 -5.46
C THR A 133 -16.35 11.36 -4.66
N ARG A 134 -15.84 10.43 -3.84
CA ARG A 134 -16.61 9.50 -3.02
C ARG A 134 -16.32 9.66 -1.53
N ALA A 135 -15.79 10.82 -1.11
CA ALA A 135 -15.38 11.07 0.27
C ALA A 135 -16.46 10.71 1.29
N GLU A 136 -17.72 11.10 1.04
CA GLU A 136 -18.85 10.79 1.92
C GLU A 136 -19.11 9.29 2.06
N ASP A 137 -19.09 8.56 0.94
CA ASP A 137 -19.24 7.09 0.91
C ASP A 137 -18.08 6.38 1.65
N LEU A 138 -16.94 7.05 1.77
CA LEU A 138 -15.72 6.56 2.41
C LEU A 138 -15.51 7.14 3.82
N GLY A 139 -16.57 7.65 4.45
CA GLY A 139 -16.50 8.13 5.84
C GLY A 139 -15.70 9.42 6.02
N GLY A 140 -15.60 10.24 4.98
CA GLY A 140 -14.87 11.51 4.98
C GLY A 140 -13.36 11.36 4.79
N LEU A 141 -12.88 10.19 4.33
CA LEU A 141 -11.47 10.01 3.98
C LEU A 141 -11.06 10.94 2.84
N TRP A 142 -9.84 11.46 2.91
CA TRP A 142 -9.30 12.45 1.98
C TRP A 142 -7.81 12.25 1.79
N CYS A 143 -7.26 12.88 0.75
CA CYS A 143 -5.81 13.02 0.55
C CYS A 143 -5.48 14.47 0.19
N ASN A 144 -4.25 14.90 0.46
CA ASN A 144 -3.83 16.29 0.26
C ASN A 144 -3.26 16.56 -1.16
N LEU A 145 -3.66 15.77 -2.16
CA LEU A 145 -3.16 15.94 -3.52
C LEU A 145 -3.85 17.13 -4.19
N ASP A 146 -3.04 18.02 -4.77
CA ASP A 146 -3.55 19.04 -5.66
C ASP A 146 -3.98 18.42 -6.99
N THR A 147 -5.27 18.07 -7.05
CA THR A 147 -5.90 17.47 -8.23
C THR A 147 -5.80 18.31 -9.50
N THR A 148 -5.52 19.62 -9.40
CA THR A 148 -5.38 20.47 -10.60
C THR A 148 -4.08 20.17 -11.36
N GLU A 149 -3.10 19.56 -10.69
CA GLU A 149 -1.81 19.19 -11.27
C GLU A 149 -1.79 17.77 -11.87
N ILE A 150 -2.85 16.96 -11.70
CA ILE A 150 -2.90 15.55 -12.16
C ILE A 150 -2.52 15.42 -13.63
N THR A 151 -3.17 16.17 -14.53
CA THR A 151 -2.91 16.07 -15.97
C THR A 151 -1.48 16.49 -16.32
N ARG A 152 -0.92 17.47 -15.60
CA ARG A 152 0.45 17.94 -15.84
C ARG A 152 1.47 16.90 -15.38
N ALA A 153 1.28 16.31 -14.20
CA ALA A 153 2.11 15.22 -13.69
C ALA A 153 2.07 14.00 -14.61
N SER A 154 0.87 13.56 -15.00
CA SER A 154 0.64 12.45 -15.95
C SER A 154 1.41 12.65 -17.25
N ARG A 155 1.27 13.81 -17.90
CA ARG A 155 1.98 14.15 -19.15
C ARG A 155 3.49 14.23 -18.98
N LEU A 156 3.96 14.75 -17.84
CA LEU A 156 5.38 14.85 -17.55
C LEU A 156 6.02 13.47 -17.44
N VAL A 157 5.42 12.58 -16.65
CA VAL A 157 5.88 11.19 -16.48
C VAL A 157 5.82 10.44 -17.79
N SER A 158 4.71 10.52 -18.53
CA SER A 158 4.57 9.86 -19.83
C SER A 158 5.66 10.31 -20.83
N ARG A 159 5.92 11.62 -20.92
CA ARG A 159 6.94 12.16 -21.83
C ARG A 159 8.37 11.75 -21.45
N LEU A 160 8.69 11.71 -20.15
CA LEU A 160 10.05 11.41 -19.68
C LEU A 160 10.37 9.91 -19.69
N THR A 161 9.36 9.06 -19.51
CA THR A 161 9.53 7.60 -19.42
C THR A 161 9.23 6.88 -20.74
N GLY A 162 8.50 7.53 -21.66
CA GLY A 162 7.96 6.87 -22.85
C GLY A 162 6.75 5.98 -22.59
N TYR A 163 6.28 5.90 -21.33
CA TYR A 163 5.08 5.15 -20.96
C TYR A 163 3.83 5.94 -21.38
N VAL A 164 3.19 5.52 -22.47
CA VAL A 164 2.04 6.23 -23.06
C VAL A 164 0.76 5.88 -22.31
N VAL A 165 -0.01 6.90 -21.92
CA VAL A 165 -1.36 6.72 -21.38
C VAL A 165 -2.33 6.49 -22.53
N GLN A 166 -3.10 5.41 -22.46
CA GLN A 166 -4.12 5.08 -23.46
C GLN A 166 -5.30 6.09 -23.45
N PRO A 167 -5.99 6.30 -24.59
CA PRO A 167 -7.11 7.25 -24.69
C PRO A 167 -8.31 6.94 -23.80
#